data_AF-A0A7T5EPF5-F1
#
_entry.id   AF-A0A7T5EPF5-F1
#
_cell.length_a   1.000
_cell.length_b   1.000
_cell.length_c   1.000
_cell.angle_alpha   90.00
_cell.angle_beta   90.00
_cell.angle_gamma   90.00
#
_symmetry.space_group_name_H-M   'P 1'
#
loop_
_entity.id
_entity.type
_entity.pdbx_description
1 polymer ?
#
loop_
_entity_poly.entity_id
_entity_poly.type
_entity_poly.pdbx_seq_one_letter_code
_entity_poly.pdbx_strand_id
1 'polypeptide(L)' 'MRPLAISPETAVKLAEALQVPLERLMHMPQHILLQKMMELAQAESASKQEKESQPSQDGQDAGE' A
#
# COMPACT_ATOMS: atom_id res chain seq x y z
N MET A 1 -20.18 19.64 -6.26
CA MET A 1 -19.24 18.63 -5.75
C MET A 1 -18.10 19.37 -5.06
N ARG A 2 -17.77 19.02 -3.82
CA ARG A 2 -16.60 19.64 -3.16
C ARG A 2 -15.35 19.12 -3.88
N PRO A 3 -14.42 19.99 -4.31
CA PRO A 3 -13.20 19.53 -4.96
C PRO A 3 -12.47 18.55 -4.05
N LEU A 4 -11.98 17.46 -4.63
CA LEU A 4 -11.16 16.49 -3.91
C LEU A 4 -9.93 17.23 -3.36
N ALA A 5 -9.70 17.15 -2.05
CA ALA A 5 -8.57 17.77 -1.39
C ALA A 5 -7.30 16.91 -1.52
N ILE A 6 -6.99 16.46 -2.74
CA ILE A 6 -5.77 15.69 -3.03
C ILE A 6 -4.91 16.48 -4.01
N SER A 7 -3.61 16.50 -3.78
CA SER A 7 -2.67 17.08 -4.73
C SER A 7 -2.58 16.22 -6.00
N PRO A 8 -2.15 16.81 -7.13
CA PRO A 8 -1.91 16.04 -8.36
C PRO A 8 -0.92 14.90 -8.15
N GLU A 9 0.13 15.14 -7.37
CA GLU A 9 1.15 14.13 -7.05
C GLU A 9 0.56 12.94 -6.28
N THR A 10 -0.32 13.21 -5.31
CA THR A 10 -1.01 12.16 -4.56
C THR A 10 -1.97 11.39 -5.45
N ALA A 11 -2.64 12.06 -6.40
CA ALA A 11 -3.53 11.42 -7.35
C ALA A 11 -2.79 10.44 -8.27
N VAL A 12 -1.62 10.82 -8.79
CA VAL A 12 -0.80 9.92 -9.63
C VAL A 12 -0.37 8.67 -8.87
N LYS A 13 0.17 8.84 -7.66
CA LYS A 13 0.60 7.70 -6.81
C LYS A 13 -0.56 6.77 -6.45
N LEU A 14 -1.74 7.32 -6.17
CA LEU A 14 -2.94 6.55 -5.90
C LEU A 14 -3.43 5.76 -7.12
N ALA A 15 -3.41 6.39 -8.30
CA ALA A 15 -3.79 5.74 -9.55
C ALA A 15 -2.89 4.53 -9.83
N GLU A 16 -1.57 4.69 -9.65
CA GLU A 16 -0.58 3.62 -9.78
C GLU A 16 -0.78 2.50 -8.75
N ALA A 17 -0.90 2.85 -7.47
CA ALA A 17 -1.06 1.89 -6.37
C ALA A 17 -2.35 1.07 -6.49
N LEU A 18 -3.42 1.68 -7.00
CA LEU A 18 -4.71 1.02 -7.22
C LEU A 18 -4.82 0.36 -8.60
N GLN A 19 -3.81 0.51 -9.46
CA GLN A 19 -3.82 0.08 -10.86
C GLN A 19 -5.06 0.55 -11.63
N VAL A 20 -5.46 1.81 -11.42
CA VAL A 20 -6.59 2.45 -12.11
C VAL A 20 -6.12 3.66 -12.93
N PRO A 21 -6.75 3.96 -14.08
CA PRO A 21 -6.44 5.16 -14.84
C PRO A 21 -6.67 6.45 -14.03
N LEU A 22 -5.83 7.46 -14.23
CA LEU A 22 -5.92 8.74 -13.51
C LEU A 22 -7.25 9.44 -13.77
N GLU A 23 -7.78 9.36 -14.99
CA GLU A 23 -9.07 9.93 -15.38
C GLU A 23 -10.19 9.32 -14.53
N ARG A 24 -10.16 7.99 -14.34
CA ARG A 24 -11.13 7.28 -13.52
C ARG A 24 -11.01 7.66 -12.05
N LEU A 25 -9.79 7.84 -11.54
CA LEU A 25 -9.55 8.27 -10.16
C LEU A 25 -10.13 9.68 -9.90
N MET A 26 -9.94 10.61 -10.84
CA MET A 26 -10.42 12.00 -10.74
C MET A 26 -11.95 12.11 -10.71
N HIS A 27 -12.66 11.16 -11.34
CA HIS A 27 -14.13 11.07 -11.32
C HIS A 27 -14.68 10.24 -10.16
N MET A 28 -13.81 9.64 -9.34
CA MET A 28 -14.23 8.78 -8.26
C MET A 28 -14.86 9.59 -7.11
N PRO A 29 -15.99 9.15 -6.53
CA PRO A 29 -16.57 9.82 -5.39
C PRO A 29 -15.66 9.68 -4.15
N GLN A 30 -15.66 10.71 -3.31
CA GLN A 30 -14.75 10.84 -2.16
C GLN A 30 -14.77 9.66 -1.18
N HIS A 31 -15.93 9.09 -0.90
CA HIS A 31 -16.04 7.96 0.05
C HIS A 31 -15.38 6.68 -0.48
N ILE A 32 -15.38 6.47 -1.81
CA ILE A 32 -14.70 5.32 -2.42
C ILE A 32 -13.19 5.51 -2.37
N LEU A 33 -12.70 6.74 -2.60
CA LEU A 33 -11.28 7.05 -2.46
C LEU A 33 -10.79 6.77 -1.03
N LEU A 34 -11.56 7.18 -0.02
CA LEU A 34 -11.24 6.88 1.39
C LEU A 34 -11.20 5.38 1.66
N GLN A 35 -12.15 4.61 1.13
CA GLN A 35 -12.16 3.15 1.27
C GLN A 35 -10.91 2.53 0.64
N LYS A 36 -10.54 2.94 -0.57
CA LYS A 36 -9.36 2.45 -1.28
C LYS A 36 -8.05 2.80 -0.57
N MET A 37 -7.95 3.99 0.00
CA MET A 37 -6.80 4.40 0.82
C MET A 37 -6.67 3.54 2.09
N MET A 38 -7.80 3.22 2.75
CA MET A 38 -7.78 2.31 3.91
C MET A 38 -7.36 0.89 3.51
N GLU A 39 -7.86 0.36 2.39
CA GLU A 39 -7.46 -0.95 1.85
C GLU A 39 -5.94 -1.01 1.58
N LEU A 40 -5.37 0.05 0.98
CA LEU A 40 -3.92 0.14 0.73
C LEU A 40 -3.10 0.20 2.03
N ALA A 41 -3.50 1.03 3.00
CA ALA A 41 -2.78 1.16 4.27
C ALA A 41 -2.77 -0.16 5.06
N GLN A 42 -3.86 -0.93 4.99
CA GLN A 42 -3.95 -2.26 5.58
C GLN A 42 -3.02 -3.27 4.87
N ALA A 43 -2.97 -3.23 3.53
CA ALA A 43 -2.08 -4.09 2.74
C ALA A 43 -0.59 -3.81 3.03
N GLU A 44 -0.20 -2.53 3.14
CA GLU A 44 1.19 -2.16 3.49
C GLU A 44 1.59 -2.63 4.89
N SER A 45 0.65 -2.63 5.83
CA SER A 45 0.88 -3.09 7.20
C SER A 45 1.04 -4.62 7.26
N ALA A 46 0.26 -5.37 6.48
CA ALA A 46 0.34 -6.83 6.42
C ALA A 46 1.64 -7.32 5.74
N SER A 47 2.05 -6.70 4.62
CA SER A 47 3.28 -7.09 3.92
C SER A 47 4.56 -6.79 4.69
N LYS A 48 4.52 -5.97 5.75
CA LYS A 48 5.70 -5.65 6.56
C LYS A 48 5.98 -6.70 7.64
N GLN A 49 4.99 -7.48 8.07
CA GLN A 49 5.16 -8.54 9.08
C GLN A 49 5.83 -9.81 8.53
N GLU A 50 5.83 -10.04 7.22
CA GLU A 50 6.39 -11.26 6.61
C GLU A 50 7.91 -11.21 6.42
N LYS A 51 8.57 -10.05 6.56
CA LYS A 51 10.02 -9.90 6.34
C LYS A 51 10.91 -10.05 7.59
N GLU A 52 10.35 -10.16 8.78
CA GLU A 52 11.14 -10.27 10.03
C GLU A 52 11.28 -11.72 10.56
N SER A 53 10.77 -12.72 9.82
CA SER A 53 10.86 -14.14 10.21
C SER A 53 11.92 -14.90 9.41
N GLN A 54 13.18 -14.45 9.44
CA GLN A 54 14.30 -15.36 9.14
C GLN A 54 14.88 -15.87 10.46
N PRO A 55 14.65 -17.13 10.86
CA PRO A 55 15.45 -17.74 11.90
C PRO A 55 16.83 -17.98 11.29
N SER A 56 17.81 -17.18 11.69
CA SER A 56 19.22 -17.51 11.51
C SER A 56 19.46 -18.83 12.25
N GLN A 57 19.37 -19.94 11.52
CA GLN A 57 19.90 -21.22 11.96
C GLN A 57 21.41 -21.13 11.80
N ASP A 58 22.07 -20.56 12.81
CA ASP A 58 23.50 -20.79 13.02
C ASP A 58 23.69 -22.28 13.31
N GLY A 59 24.16 -23.00 12.30
CA GLY A 59 24.59 -24.37 12.42
C GLY A 59 25.77 -24.45 13.37
N GLN A 60 25.54 -24.99 14.56
CA GLN A 60 26.61 -25.50 15.41
C GLN A 60 26.92 -26.93 14.96
N ASP A 61 27.81 -27.03 13.96
CA ASP A 61 28.48 -28.27 13.56
C ASP A 61 29.86 -28.36 14.25
N ALA A 62 30.08 -29.52 14.86
CA ALA A 62 31.31 -30.23 15.18
C ALA A 62 32.48 -29.55 15.91
N GLY A 63 32.90 -30.18 17.01
CA GLY A 63 34.24 -30.05 17.59
C GLY A 63 34.38 -30.83 18.89
N GLU A 64 34.90 -32.06 18.78
CA GLU A 64 35.42 -33.00 19.80
C GLU A 64 35.84 -32.46 21.17
#